data_AF-A0A8T2W7T0-F1
#
_entry.id   AF-A0A8T2W7T0-F1
#
_cell.length_a   1.000
_cell.length_b   1.000
_cell.length_c   1.000
_cell.angle_alpha   90.00
_cell.angle_beta   90.00
_cell.angle_gamma   90.00
#
_symmetry.space_group_name_H-M   'P 1'
#
loop_
_entity.id
_entity.type
_entity.pdbx_description
1 polymer ?
#
loop_
_entity_poly.entity_id
_entity_poly.type
_entity_poly.pdbx_seq_one_letter_code
_entity_poly.pdbx_strand_id
1 'polypeptide(L)'
;MLSWAIRREVFYVEAEKIRAEFDANAGLDDPRQIERALVRGETKYGEYTHPDPYIVPYRPGGSMYARNPPFPQDIHIHLDFGREGGH
;
A
#
# COMPACT_ATOMS: atom_id res chain seq x y z
N MET A 1 5.82 1.46 9.99
CA MET A 1 6.44 0.54 10.99
C MET A 1 7.02 -0.73 10.37
N LEU A 2 6.26 -1.54 9.62
CA LEU A 2 6.78 -2.81 9.06
C LEU A 2 8.03 -2.65 8.17
N SER A 3 8.09 -1.56 7.41
CA SER A 3 9.25 -1.25 6.56
C SER A 3 10.51 -0.87 7.34
N TRP A 4 10.37 -0.43 8.60
CA TRP A 4 11.50 -0.19 9.51
C TRP A 4 11.84 -1.44 10.33
N ALA A 5 10.84 -2.09 10.91
CA ALA A 5 11.00 -3.24 11.79
C ALA A 5 10.90 -4.56 11.01
N ILE A 6 12.00 -4.96 10.38
CA ILE A 6 12.07 -6.20 9.58
C ILE A 6 11.81 -7.44 10.45
N ARG A 7 12.35 -7.46 11.69
CA ARG A 7 12.13 -8.57 12.63
C ARG A 7 10.73 -8.51 13.23
N ARG A 8 10.03 -9.63 13.15
CA ARG A 8 8.61 -9.71 13.53
C ARG A 8 8.37 -9.47 15.03
N GLU A 9 9.26 -9.93 15.89
CA GLU A 9 9.22 -9.69 17.33
C GLU A 9 9.21 -8.19 17.66
N VAL A 10 10.11 -7.43 17.03
CA VAL A 10 10.19 -5.97 17.19
C VAL A 10 8.94 -5.31 16.62
N PHE A 11 8.49 -5.73 15.44
CA PHE A 11 7.28 -5.20 14.83
C PHE A 11 6.07 -5.35 15.75
N TYR A 12 5.86 -6.51 16.37
CA TYR A 12 4.69 -6.75 17.20
C TYR A 12 4.67 -5.86 18.44
N VAL A 13 5.80 -5.76 19.14
CA VAL A 13 5.92 -4.89 20.33
C VAL A 13 5.65 -3.43 19.97
N GLU A 14 6.22 -2.94 18.87
CA GLU A 14 6.02 -1.55 18.46
C GLU A 14 4.61 -1.29 17.89
N ALA A 15 4.03 -2.25 17.18
CA ALA A 15 2.66 -2.15 16.68
C ALA A 15 1.64 -2.12 17.84
N GLU A 16 1.89 -2.88 18.91
CA GLU A 16 1.07 -2.86 20.12
C GLU A 16 1.12 -1.49 20.82
N LYS A 17 2.30 -0.89 20.94
CA LYS A 17 2.45 0.48 21.48
C LYS A 17 1.65 1.50 20.66
N ILE A 18 1.77 1.45 19.33
CA ILE A 18 1.01 2.33 18.44
C ILE A 18 -0.49 2.11 18.66
N ARG A 19 -0.94 0.85 18.76
CA ARG A 19 -2.36 0.55 18.99
C ARG A 19 -2.86 1.10 20.33
N ALA A 20 -2.08 0.95 21.39
CA ALA A 20 -2.40 1.51 22.70
C ALA A 20 -2.52 3.04 22.67
N GLU A 21 -1.69 3.74 21.87
CA GLU A 21 -1.84 5.19 21.65
C GLU A 21 -3.19 5.52 21.00
N PHE A 22 -3.66 4.74 20.01
CA PHE A 22 -4.99 4.93 19.42
C PHE A 22 -6.11 4.65 20.43
N ASP A 23 -6.01 3.56 21.19
CA ASP A 23 -7.01 3.18 22.17
C ASP A 23 -7.15 4.23 23.29
N ALA A 24 -6.04 4.85 23.70
CA ALA A 24 -6.05 5.96 24.67
C ALA A 24 -6.81 7.21 24.18
N ASN A 25 -6.96 7.39 22.86
CA ASN A 25 -7.68 8.51 22.26
C ASN A 25 -9.06 8.09 21.72
N ALA A 26 -9.48 6.83 21.89
CA ALA A 26 -10.70 6.29 21.26
C ALA A 26 -12.01 6.88 21.82
N GLY A 27 -11.99 7.39 23.05
CA GLY A 27 -13.15 8.00 23.71
C GLY A 27 -13.18 9.53 23.64
N LEU A 28 -12.42 10.15 22.74
CA LEU A 28 -12.48 11.60 22.54
C LEU A 28 -13.77 11.97 21.80
N ASP A 29 -14.59 12.82 22.42
CA ASP A 29 -15.86 13.31 21.82
C ASP A 29 -15.79 14.79 21.40
N ASP A 30 -14.86 15.58 21.98
CA ASP A 30 -14.71 16.99 21.62
C ASP A 30 -14.02 17.14 20.25
N PRO A 31 -14.66 17.80 19.25
CA PRO A 31 -14.10 17.94 17.91
C PRO A 31 -12.70 18.57 17.87
N ARG A 32 -12.42 19.53 18.77
CA ARG A 32 -11.11 20.20 18.82
C ARG A 32 -10.03 19.27 19.36
N GLN A 33 -10.34 18.45 20.35
CA GLN A 33 -9.42 17.43 20.86
C GLN A 33 -9.14 16.35 19.81
N ILE A 34 -10.17 15.91 19.07
CA ILE A 34 -10.03 14.95 17.97
C ILE A 34 -9.10 15.52 16.88
N GLU A 35 -9.34 16.75 16.42
CA GLU A 35 -8.51 17.40 15.41
C GLU A 35 -7.05 17.48 15.85
N ARG A 36 -6.80 17.90 17.10
CA ARG A 36 -5.43 17.94 17.65
C ARG A 36 -4.78 16.56 17.71
N ALA A 37 -5.53 15.52 18.06
CA ALA A 37 -5.02 14.15 18.09
C ALA A 37 -4.68 13.64 16.69
N LEU A 38 -5.52 13.95 15.68
CA LEU A 38 -5.27 13.61 14.28
C LEU A 38 -4.02 14.32 13.74
N VAL A 39 -3.91 15.64 13.90
CA VAL A 39 -2.75 16.42 13.43
C VAL A 39 -1.45 15.89 14.05
N ARG A 40 -1.47 15.58 15.36
CA ARG A 40 -0.32 14.96 16.04
C ARG A 40 0.03 13.59 15.43
N GLY A 41 -0.98 12.77 15.16
CA GLY A 41 -0.82 11.44 14.56
C GLY A 41 -0.25 11.51 13.14
N GLU A 42 -0.78 12.38 12.30
CA GLU A 42 -0.32 12.60 10.92
C GLU A 42 1.10 13.17 10.86
N THR A 43 1.42 14.11 11.76
CA THR A 43 2.79 14.66 11.88
C THR A 43 3.78 13.55 12.20
N LYS A 44 3.50 12.74 13.24
CA LYS A 44 4.32 11.58 13.61
C LYS A 44 4.39 10.56 12.47
N TYR A 45 3.29 10.29 11.78
CA TYR A 45 3.30 9.39 10.61
C TYR A 45 4.24 9.90 9.52
N GLY A 46 4.18 11.18 9.18
CA GLY A 46 5.06 11.81 8.19
C GLY A 46 6.53 11.73 8.58
N GLU A 47 6.87 12.10 9.81
CA GLU A 47 8.25 12.06 10.33
C GLU A 47 8.89 10.67 10.27
N TYR A 48 8.09 9.63 10.56
CA TYR A 48 8.58 8.24 10.62
C TYR A 48 8.23 7.42 9.36
N THR A 49 7.80 8.07 8.27
CA THR A 49 7.57 7.39 7.00
C THR A 49 8.90 6.89 6.43
N HIS A 50 8.95 5.61 6.08
CA HIS A 50 10.14 5.03 5.46
C HIS A 50 10.27 5.56 4.01
N PRO A 51 11.47 5.96 3.55
CA PRO A 51 11.66 6.49 2.19
C PRO A 51 11.33 5.48 1.09
N ASP A 52 11.49 4.18 1.36
CA ASP A 52 11.18 3.08 0.45
C ASP A 52 10.27 2.03 1.12
N PRO A 53 8.95 2.27 1.20
CA PRO A 53 8.05 1.39 1.94
C PRO A 53 7.92 0.03 1.26
N TYR A 54 7.64 -1.01 2.05
CA TYR A 54 7.32 -2.33 1.49
C TYR A 54 5.99 -2.26 0.73
N ILE A 55 6.05 -2.53 -0.57
CA ILE A 55 4.89 -2.59 -1.46
C ILE A 55 4.72 -4.03 -1.92
N VAL A 56 3.51 -4.57 -1.75
CA VAL A 56 3.21 -5.92 -2.25
C VAL A 56 3.39 -5.95 -3.78
N PRO A 57 3.99 -7.00 -4.36
CA PRO A 57 4.55 -6.91 -5.70
C PRO A 57 3.59 -6.48 -6.81
N TYR A 58 2.31 -6.85 -6.73
CA TYR A 58 1.32 -6.60 -7.78
C TYR A 58 0.54 -5.27 -7.61
N ARG A 59 0.73 -4.52 -6.52
CA ARG A 59 0.12 -3.19 -6.33
C ARG A 59 0.93 -2.12 -7.07
N PRO A 60 0.36 -0.95 -7.39
CA PRO A 60 1.10 0.18 -7.94
C PRO A 60 2.39 0.47 -7.14
N GLY A 61 3.52 0.63 -7.84
CA GLY A 61 4.85 0.78 -7.23
C GLY A 61 5.54 -0.53 -6.84
N GLY A 62 4.87 -1.68 -6.94
CA GLY A 62 5.45 -3.00 -6.71
C GLY A 62 6.14 -3.58 -7.95
N SER A 63 7.04 -4.54 -7.73
CA SER A 63 7.91 -5.13 -8.77
C SER A 63 7.21 -5.98 -9.83
N MET A 64 5.94 -6.33 -9.63
CA MET A 64 5.09 -7.09 -10.55
C MET A 64 3.87 -6.30 -11.03
N TYR A 65 3.78 -5.00 -10.68
CA TYR A 65 2.70 -4.16 -11.16
C TYR A 65 2.70 -4.06 -12.68
N ALA A 66 1.54 -4.27 -13.30
CA ALA A 66 1.37 -4.24 -14.76
C ALA A 66 2.36 -5.12 -15.54
N ARG A 67 2.88 -6.19 -14.93
CA ARG A 67 3.79 -7.13 -15.61
C ARG A 67 3.09 -7.85 -16.77
N ASN A 68 1.85 -8.29 -16.55
CA ASN A 68 1.01 -8.99 -17.52
C ASN A 68 -0.40 -8.35 -17.56
N PRO A 69 -0.58 -7.16 -18.15
CA PRO A 69 -1.89 -6.56 -18.30
C PRO A 69 -2.76 -7.40 -19.26
N PRO A 70 -4.10 -7.37 -19.13
CA PRO A 70 -4.95 -7.96 -20.16
C PRO A 70 -4.71 -7.26 -21.50
N PHE A 71 -4.83 -8.01 -22.60
CA PHE A 71 -4.74 -7.43 -23.93
C PHE A 71 -5.82 -6.36 -24.11
N PRO A 72 -5.50 -5.22 -24.76
CA PRO A 72 -6.51 -4.27 -25.21
C PRO A 72 -7.56 -4.98 -26.07
N GLN A 73 -8.83 -4.66 -25.88
CA GLN A 73 -9.94 -5.31 -26.60
C GLN A 73 -9.88 -5.05 -28.10
N ASP A 74 -9.27 -3.94 -28.52
CA ASP A 74 -9.11 -3.54 -29.92
C ASP A 74 -8.00 -4.32 -30.65
N ILE A 75 -7.23 -5.14 -29.94
CA ILE A 75 -6.14 -5.93 -30.52
C ILE A 75 -6.60 -7.37 -30.68
N HIS A 76 -6.67 -7.82 -31.94
CA HIS A 76 -6.97 -9.20 -32.29
C HIS A 76 -5.73 -9.90 -32.83
N ILE A 77 -5.48 -11.12 -32.34
CA ILE A 77 -4.41 -11.97 -32.87
C ILE A 77 -4.99 -12.72 -34.08
N HIS A 78 -4.54 -12.36 -35.28
CA HIS A 78 -4.82 -13.14 -36.49
C HIS A 78 -3.92 -14.36 -36.52
N LEU A 79 -4.47 -15.54 -36.20
CA LEU A 79 -3.78 -16.83 -36.31
C LEU A 79 -3.92 -17.41 -37.72
N ASP A 80 -3.74 -16.58 -38.74
CA ASP A 80 -3.67 -17.05 -40.12
C ASP A 80 -2.21 -17.37 -40.44
N PHE A 81 -1.84 -18.64 -40.27
CA PHE A 81 -0.48 -19.18 -40.46
C PHE A 81 -0.07 -19.20 -41.94
N GLY A 82 -0.06 -18.03 -42.59
CA GLY A 82 0.35 -17.87 -43.99
C GLY A 82 -0.69 -18.30 -45.03
N ARG A 83 -1.99 -18.38 -44.68
CA ARG A 83 -3.08 -18.59 -45.66
C ARG A 83 -3.76 -17.28 -46.08
N GLU A 84 -3.11 -16.15 -45.88
CA GLU A 84 -3.60 -14.81 -46.25
C GLU A 84 -3.79 -14.61 -47.77
N GLY A 85 -3.41 -15.60 -48.60
CA GLY A 85 -3.66 -15.62 -50.05
C GLY A 85 -4.06 -17.01 -50.53
N GLY A 86 -5.37 -17.29 -50.59
CA GLY A 86 -5.90 -18.54 -51.13
C GLY A 86 -7.26 -18.37 -51.80
N HIS A 87 -7.21 -18.20 -53.13
CA HIS A 87 -8.22 -18.41 -54.19
C HIS A 87 -9.60 -17.73 -54.11
#